data_AF-A0A1R4G8U4-F1
#
_entry.id   AF-A0A1R4G8U4-F1
#
_cell.length_a   1.000
_cell.length_b   1.000
_cell.length_c   1.000
_cell.angle_alpha   90.00
_cell.angle_beta   90.00
_cell.angle_gamma   90.00
#
_symmetry.space_group_name_H-M   'P 1'
#
loop_
_entity.id
_entity.type
_entity.pdbx_description
1 polymer ?
#
loop_
_entity_poly.entity_id
_entity_poly.type
_entity_poly.pdbx_seq_one_letter_code
_entity_poly.pdbx_strand_id
1 'polypeptide(L)'
;MAEGGEAEFTLLHRMHFWARRSKDPAFRGMNTWEYRGDAWRVRRPADGDPPVEVELRCSQCSEVLALRVESAQTMRRRKRILRSIALVVVLICVLSAVSCTSFMVRAEDSGIGDAEQARATTWAIISLVVAFVSVGTASALLAANDNQIGVVGSGIANPFKSKHIVRLARRDAPAGGSGSPGRLGNPGASRNPGGSGPRPRGR
;
A
#
# COMPACT_ATOMS: atom_id res chain seq x y z
N MET A 1 5.98 6.73 28.57
CA MET A 1 7.02 6.84 27.52
C MET A 1 7.19 5.46 26.92
N ALA A 2 7.04 5.29 25.62
CA ALA A 2 7.26 3.99 24.98
C ALA A 2 8.75 3.82 24.75
N GLU A 3 9.37 2.85 25.41
CA GLU A 3 10.79 2.55 25.25
C GLU A 3 11.09 2.13 23.80
N GLY A 4 12.15 2.70 23.22
CA GLY A 4 12.69 2.28 21.93
C GLY A 4 13.23 0.86 22.03
N GLY A 5 12.37 -0.12 21.73
CA GLY A 5 12.73 -1.53 21.70
C GLY A 5 13.47 -1.92 20.42
N GLU A 6 14.19 -3.04 20.49
CA GLU A 6 14.68 -3.72 19.29
C GLU A 6 13.49 -4.14 18.41
N ALA A 7 13.56 -3.77 17.14
CA ALA A 7 12.64 -4.18 16.12
C ALA A 7 13.38 -5.03 15.10
N GLU A 8 12.82 -6.19 14.80
CA GLU A 8 13.32 -7.05 13.74
C GLU A 8 12.57 -6.71 12.45
N PHE A 9 13.34 -6.53 11.37
CA PHE A 9 12.85 -6.27 10.04
C PHE A 9 13.36 -7.34 9.08
N THR A 10 12.66 -7.53 7.97
CA THR A 10 13.10 -8.42 6.90
C THR A 10 13.26 -7.60 5.63
N LEU A 11 14.45 -7.64 5.03
CA LEU A 11 14.70 -7.04 3.71
C LEU A 11 14.46 -8.09 2.64
N LEU A 12 13.35 -7.95 1.91
CA LEU A 12 12.91 -8.85 0.85
C LEU A 12 13.30 -8.32 -0.53
N HIS A 13 13.93 -9.16 -1.34
CA HIS A 13 14.29 -8.93 -2.74
C HIS A 13 13.39 -9.73 -3.67
N ARG A 14 12.94 -9.10 -4.75
CA ARG A 14 12.10 -9.72 -5.77
C ARG A 14 12.92 -10.57 -6.73
N MET A 15 12.71 -11.88 -6.72
CA MET A 15 13.53 -12.83 -7.51
C MET A 15 13.28 -12.80 -9.01
N HIS A 16 12.13 -12.27 -9.45
CA HIS A 16 11.74 -12.25 -10.86
C HIS A 16 11.15 -10.90 -11.24
N PHE A 17 11.45 -10.44 -12.45
CA PHE A 17 10.88 -9.21 -12.99
C PHE A 17 9.38 -9.37 -13.27
N TRP A 18 9.00 -10.47 -13.91
CA TRP A 18 7.61 -10.80 -14.23
C TRP A 18 6.93 -11.54 -13.08
N ALA A 19 5.65 -11.20 -12.85
CA ALA A 19 4.83 -11.96 -11.93
C ALA A 19 4.58 -13.37 -12.50
N ARG A 20 4.53 -14.36 -11.62
CA ARG A 20 4.17 -15.74 -11.95
C ARG A 20 2.76 -16.02 -11.43
N ARG A 21 2.00 -16.87 -12.10
CA ARG A 21 0.73 -17.34 -11.52
C ARG A 21 1.01 -18.06 -10.21
N SER A 22 0.25 -17.72 -9.17
CA SER A 22 0.35 -18.39 -7.88
C SER A 22 -0.05 -19.86 -8.02
N LYS A 23 0.77 -20.74 -7.44
CA LYS A 23 0.44 -22.16 -7.26
C LYS A 23 -0.35 -22.42 -5.97
N ASP A 24 -0.42 -21.43 -5.08
CA ASP A 24 -1.16 -21.52 -3.82
C ASP A 24 -2.67 -21.52 -4.11
N PRO A 25 -3.43 -22.52 -3.64
CA PRO A 25 -4.88 -22.57 -3.79
C PRO A 25 -5.59 -21.30 -3.33
N ALA A 26 -5.10 -20.65 -2.26
CA ALA A 26 -5.69 -19.42 -1.72
C ALA A 26 -5.53 -18.21 -2.65
N PHE A 27 -4.61 -18.28 -3.62
CA PHE A 27 -4.31 -17.21 -4.57
C PHE A 27 -4.42 -17.69 -6.03
N ARG A 28 -5.20 -18.75 -6.29
CA ARG A 28 -5.32 -19.36 -7.62
C ARG A 28 -5.76 -18.31 -8.65
N GLY A 29 -5.05 -18.25 -9.78
CA GLY A 29 -5.32 -17.31 -10.87
C GLY A 29 -4.72 -15.91 -10.67
N MET A 30 -4.18 -15.60 -9.49
CA MET A 30 -3.51 -14.32 -9.25
C MET A 30 -2.04 -14.36 -9.67
N ASN A 31 -1.56 -13.21 -10.11
CA ASN A 31 -0.16 -12.96 -10.38
C ASN A 31 0.57 -12.63 -9.06
N THR A 32 1.62 -13.37 -8.75
CA THR A 32 2.45 -13.20 -7.54
C THR A 32 3.93 -13.09 -7.89
N TRP A 33 4.68 -12.41 -7.04
CA TRP A 33 6.12 -12.33 -7.13
C TRP A 33 6.75 -13.14 -6.01
N GLU A 34 7.85 -13.82 -6.32
CA GLU A 34 8.64 -14.50 -5.31
C GLU A 34 9.61 -13.51 -4.71
N TYR A 35 9.58 -13.40 -3.38
CA TYR A 35 10.48 -12.56 -2.61
C TYR A 35 11.36 -13.44 -1.72
N ARG A 36 12.66 -13.15 -1.67
CA ARG A 36 13.62 -13.79 -0.76
C ARG A 36 14.43 -12.73 -0.06
N GLY A 37 14.81 -12.98 1.17
CA GLY A 37 15.45 -11.94 1.96
C GLY A 37 15.84 -12.41 3.34
N ASP A 38 16.63 -11.56 4.00
CA ASP A 38 17.17 -11.85 5.32
C ASP A 38 16.54 -10.95 6.37
N ALA A 39 16.38 -11.53 7.56
CA ALA A 39 16.00 -10.77 8.74
C ALA A 39 17.23 -10.02 9.28
N TRP A 40 16.99 -8.81 9.77
CA TRP A 40 17.98 -7.98 10.43
C TRP A 40 17.32 -7.25 11.59
N ARG A 41 18.08 -6.96 12.63
CA ARG A 41 17.58 -6.28 13.83
C ARG A 41 18.15 -4.89 13.91
N VAL A 42 17.30 -3.94 14.28
CA VAL A 42 17.73 -2.58 14.58
C VAL A 42 16.91 -2.03 15.71
N ARG A 43 17.56 -1.21 16.53
CA ARG A 43 16.86 -0.45 17.55
C ARG A 43 15.98 0.59 16.86
N ARG A 44 14.68 0.55 17.14
CA ARG A 44 13.79 1.61 16.68
C ARG A 44 14.04 2.86 17.52
N PRO A 45 14.15 4.06 16.90
CA PRO A 45 14.24 5.31 17.66
C PRO A 45 13.04 5.47 18.59
N ALA A 46 13.25 6.03 19.78
CA ALA A 46 12.14 6.34 20.67
C ALA A 46 11.30 7.48 20.10
N ASP A 47 10.11 7.68 20.65
CA ASP A 47 9.25 8.77 20.24
C ASP A 47 9.87 10.12 20.65
N GLY A 48 10.16 10.99 19.67
CA GLY A 48 10.85 12.27 19.84
C GLY A 48 12.30 12.25 19.34
N ASP A 49 12.91 11.07 19.23
CA ASP A 49 14.28 10.94 18.72
C ASP A 49 14.33 11.20 17.20
N PRO A 50 15.48 11.70 16.69
CA PRO A 50 15.70 11.81 15.26
C PRO A 50 15.67 10.41 14.60
N PRO A 51 15.21 10.31 13.35
CA PRO A 51 15.27 9.04 12.61
C PRO A 51 16.70 8.53 12.45
N VAL A 52 16.87 7.21 12.48
CA VAL A 52 18.17 6.56 12.32
C VAL A 52 18.34 6.12 10.87
N GLU A 53 19.48 6.45 10.26
CA GLU A 53 19.84 6.00 8.93
C GLU A 53 20.67 4.70 9.04
N VAL A 54 20.33 3.73 8.20
CA VAL A 54 20.96 2.41 8.15
C VAL A 54 21.22 2.06 6.70
N GLU A 55 22.44 1.64 6.40
CA GLU A 55 22.76 1.03 5.11
C GLU A 55 22.71 -0.48 5.22
N LEU A 56 21.93 -1.10 4.32
CA LEU A 56 21.85 -2.56 4.23
C LEU A 56 22.24 -3.02 2.84
N ARG A 57 23.11 -4.01 2.79
CA ARG A 57 23.41 -4.72 1.55
C ARG A 57 22.41 -5.84 1.33
N CYS A 58 21.71 -5.82 0.19
CA CYS A 58 20.85 -6.92 -0.20
C CYS A 58 21.67 -8.19 -0.47
N SER A 59 21.35 -9.32 0.17
CA SER A 59 22.06 -10.59 -0.05
C SER A 59 21.86 -11.18 -1.45
N GLN A 60 20.76 -10.83 -2.12
CA GLN A 60 20.40 -11.42 -3.42
C GLN A 60 21.05 -10.68 -4.59
N CYS A 61 21.22 -9.36 -4.52
CA CYS A 61 21.79 -8.57 -5.63
C CYS A 61 22.96 -7.65 -5.23
N SER A 62 23.41 -7.74 -3.99
CA SER A 62 24.54 -6.98 -3.44
C SER A 62 24.39 -5.45 -3.48
N GLU A 63 23.21 -4.94 -3.84
CA GLU A 63 22.89 -3.51 -3.87
C GLU A 63 22.83 -2.96 -2.44
N VAL A 64 23.45 -1.80 -2.21
CA VAL A 64 23.42 -1.11 -0.92
C VAL A 64 22.20 -0.21 -0.89
N LEU A 65 21.36 -0.38 0.12
CA LEU A 65 20.11 0.35 0.30
C LEU A 65 20.25 1.27 1.51
N ALA A 66 20.12 2.57 1.28
CA ALA A 66 20.01 3.55 2.34
C ALA A 66 18.57 3.58 2.86
N LEU A 67 18.40 3.19 4.13
CA LEU A 67 17.12 3.05 4.79
C LEU A 67 17.05 3.98 6.00
N ARG A 68 15.92 4.66 6.15
CA ARG A 68 15.63 5.54 7.27
C ARG A 68 14.59 4.90 8.18
N VAL A 69 14.97 4.60 9.42
CA VAL A 69 14.11 4.02 10.45
C VAL A 69 13.45 5.15 11.24
N GLU A 70 12.12 5.23 11.16
CA GLU A 70 11.31 6.22 11.87
C GLU A 70 10.73 5.66 13.19
N SER A 71 10.55 6.55 14.17
CA SER A 71 9.85 6.26 15.42
C SER A 71 8.37 5.91 15.18
N ALA A 72 7.74 5.26 16.16
CA ALA A 72 6.35 4.82 16.04
C ALA A 72 5.38 6.02 15.95
N GLN A 73 5.62 7.08 16.71
CA GLN A 73 4.81 8.30 16.68
C GLN A 73 4.85 9.01 15.33
N THR A 74 6.04 9.20 14.74
CA THR A 74 6.19 9.84 13.42
C THR A 74 5.42 9.06 12.35
N MET A 75 5.52 7.73 12.40
CA MET A 75 4.76 6.85 11.52
C MET A 75 3.25 6.96 11.71
N ARG A 76 2.76 6.98 12.95
CA ARG A 76 1.31 7.16 13.23
C ARG A 76 0.81 8.52 12.72
N ARG A 77 1.60 9.59 12.93
CA ARG A 77 1.27 10.93 12.44
C ARG A 77 1.21 10.96 10.91
N ARG A 78 2.20 10.39 10.24
CA ARG A 78 2.26 10.31 8.78
C ARG A 78 1.09 9.50 8.20
N LYS A 79 0.77 8.35 8.80
CA LYS A 79 -0.42 7.57 8.43
C LYS A 79 -1.72 8.36 8.59
N ARG A 80 -1.87 9.10 9.69
CA ARG A 80 -3.03 9.96 9.90
C ARG A 80 -3.12 11.04 8.82
N ILE A 81 -2.03 11.73 8.52
CA ILE A 81 -1.96 12.75 7.46
C ILE A 81 -2.34 12.16 6.10
N LEU A 82 -1.74 11.03 5.72
CA LEU A 82 -2.04 10.38 4.44
C LEU A 82 -3.50 9.93 4.34
N ARG A 83 -4.09 9.42 5.43
CA ARG A 83 -5.52 9.09 5.47
C ARG A 83 -6.38 10.34 5.32
N SER A 84 -6.05 11.42 6.00
CA SER A 84 -6.77 12.69 5.85
C SER A 84 -6.70 13.21 4.40
N ILE A 85 -5.53 13.19 3.77
CA ILE A 85 -5.38 13.57 2.37
C ILE A 85 -6.19 12.62 1.47
N ALA A 86 -6.13 11.31 1.70
CA ALA A 86 -6.91 10.34 0.93
C ALA A 86 -8.41 10.61 1.02
N LEU A 87 -8.92 10.94 2.22
CA LEU A 87 -10.33 11.31 2.42
C LEU A 87 -10.71 12.59 1.66
N VAL A 88 -9.85 13.60 1.65
CA VAL A 88 -10.07 14.83 0.86
C VAL A 88 -10.12 14.50 -0.64
N VAL A 89 -9.21 13.66 -1.14
CA VAL A 89 -9.21 13.23 -2.55
C VAL A 89 -10.47 12.43 -2.90
N VAL A 90 -10.95 11.57 -2.01
CA VAL A 90 -12.23 10.85 -2.18
C VAL A 90 -13.40 11.83 -2.23
N LEU A 91 -13.42 12.85 -1.37
CA LEU A 91 -14.45 13.90 -1.41
C LEU A 91 -14.45 14.64 -2.77
N ILE A 92 -13.27 15.01 -3.28
CA ILE A 92 -13.12 15.62 -4.62
C ILE A 92 -13.68 14.69 -5.70
N CYS A 93 -13.40 13.38 -5.63
CA CYS A 93 -13.94 12.40 -6.55
C CYS A 93 -15.48 12.40 -6.56
N VAL A 94 -16.09 12.40 -5.37
CA VAL A 94 -17.56 12.40 -5.22
C VAL A 94 -18.16 13.68 -5.79
N LEU A 95 -17.61 14.85 -5.44
CA LEU A 95 -18.08 16.14 -5.96
C LEU A 95 -17.94 16.23 -7.48
N SER A 96 -16.87 15.67 -8.04
CA SER A 96 -16.64 15.63 -9.49
C SER A 96 -17.64 14.71 -10.19
N ALA A 97 -17.97 13.55 -9.59
CA ALA A 97 -19.00 12.66 -10.11
C ALA A 97 -20.38 13.33 -10.11
N VAL A 98 -20.76 14.00 -9.02
CA VAL A 98 -22.03 14.75 -8.92
C VAL A 98 -22.08 15.89 -9.95
N SER A 99 -20.97 16.61 -10.12
CA SER A 99 -20.86 17.70 -11.10
C SER A 99 -20.99 17.14 -12.53
N CYS A 100 -20.32 16.02 -12.83
CA CYS A 100 -20.43 15.35 -14.12
C CYS A 100 -21.87 14.99 -14.45
N THR A 101 -22.60 14.35 -13.53
CA THR A 101 -24.02 14.01 -13.72
C THR A 101 -24.87 15.25 -13.95
N SER A 102 -24.66 16.31 -13.16
CA SER A 102 -25.39 17.57 -13.31
C SER A 102 -25.17 18.23 -14.67
N PHE A 103 -23.94 18.22 -15.18
CA PHE A 103 -23.62 18.77 -16.49
C PHE A 103 -24.11 17.91 -17.65
N MET A 104 -24.11 16.58 -17.49
CA MET A 104 -24.69 15.66 -18.48
C MET A 104 -26.19 15.91 -18.64
N VAL A 105 -26.93 16.05 -17.54
CA VAL A 105 -28.37 16.37 -17.58
C VAL A 105 -28.62 17.69 -18.31
N ARG A 106 -27.78 18.71 -18.09
CA ARG A 106 -27.88 19.98 -18.84
C ARG A 106 -27.51 19.83 -20.32
N ALA A 107 -26.52 19.02 -20.65
CA ALA A 107 -26.10 18.80 -22.03
C ALA A 107 -27.15 18.02 -22.85
N GLU A 108 -28.04 17.29 -22.19
CA GLU A 108 -29.16 16.56 -22.81
C GLU A 108 -30.44 17.41 -22.95
N ASP A 109 -30.49 18.60 -22.32
CA ASP A 109 -31.65 19.48 -22.39
C ASP A 109 -31.76 20.14 -23.77
N SER A 110 -32.76 19.74 -24.57
CA SER A 110 -33.02 20.36 -25.88
C SER A 110 -33.53 21.80 -25.81
N GLY A 111 -33.88 22.29 -24.61
CA GLY A 111 -34.38 23.66 -24.41
C GLY A 111 -33.30 24.73 -24.31
N ILE A 112 -32.02 24.34 -24.16
CA ILE A 112 -30.89 25.28 -24.09
C ILE A 112 -30.25 25.49 -25.47
N GLY A 113 -29.63 26.66 -25.68
CA GLY A 113 -28.95 26.94 -26.95
C GLY A 113 -27.65 26.14 -27.13
N ASP A 114 -27.27 25.85 -28.38
CA ASP A 114 -26.09 25.04 -28.74
C ASP A 114 -24.79 25.44 -28.02
N ALA A 115 -24.57 26.75 -27.83
CA ALA A 115 -23.39 27.26 -27.13
C ALA A 115 -23.34 26.88 -25.65
N GLU A 116 -24.51 26.83 -24.99
CA GLU A 116 -24.62 26.41 -23.59
C GLU A 116 -24.48 24.89 -23.47
N GLN A 117 -25.07 24.15 -24.43
CA GLN A 117 -24.92 22.70 -24.52
C GLN A 117 -23.45 22.26 -24.67
N ALA A 118 -22.69 22.95 -25.53
CA ALA A 118 -21.27 22.70 -25.72
C ALA A 118 -20.44 22.98 -24.46
N ARG A 119 -20.78 24.06 -23.73
CA ARG A 119 -20.15 24.38 -22.43
C ARG A 119 -20.46 23.32 -21.38
N ALA A 120 -21.72 22.89 -21.26
CA ALA A 120 -22.12 21.84 -20.33
C ALA A 120 -21.37 20.53 -20.61
N THR A 121 -21.30 20.12 -21.88
CA THR A 121 -20.55 18.93 -22.32
C THR A 121 -19.07 19.02 -21.94
N THR A 122 -18.44 20.17 -22.18
CA THR A 122 -17.03 20.40 -21.83
C THR A 122 -16.79 20.23 -20.32
N TRP A 123 -17.66 20.82 -19.48
CA TRP A 123 -17.56 20.69 -18.03
C TRP A 123 -17.86 19.27 -17.51
N ALA A 124 -18.74 18.52 -18.18
CA ALA A 124 -18.97 17.11 -17.88
C ALA A 124 -17.69 16.29 -18.11
N ILE A 125 -17.02 16.50 -19.25
CA ILE A 125 -15.74 15.83 -19.57
C ILE A 125 -14.66 16.17 -18.54
N ILE A 126 -14.48 17.45 -18.20
CA ILE A 126 -13.50 17.87 -17.18
C ILE A 126 -13.79 17.17 -15.84
N SER A 127 -15.06 17.20 -15.41
CA SER A 127 -15.49 16.57 -14.16
C SER A 127 -15.21 15.06 -14.16
N LEU A 128 -15.44 14.38 -15.28
CA LEU A 128 -15.14 12.97 -15.44
C LEU A 128 -13.64 12.67 -15.29
N VAL A 129 -12.79 13.45 -15.96
CA VAL A 129 -11.32 13.31 -15.88
C VAL A 129 -10.84 13.50 -14.44
N VAL A 130 -11.33 14.53 -13.75
CA VAL A 130 -10.97 14.78 -12.34
C VAL A 130 -11.37 13.58 -11.47
N ALA A 131 -12.57 13.04 -11.65
CA ALA A 131 -13.01 11.86 -10.89
C ALA A 131 -12.06 10.66 -11.07
N PHE A 132 -11.66 10.33 -12.30
CA PHE A 132 -10.72 9.24 -12.57
C PHE A 132 -9.34 9.47 -11.92
N VAL A 133 -8.80 10.67 -12.05
CA VAL A 133 -7.51 11.03 -11.44
C VAL A 133 -7.59 10.95 -9.91
N SER A 134 -8.70 11.39 -9.31
CA SER A 134 -8.93 11.28 -7.87
C SER A 134 -8.98 9.84 -7.40
N VAL A 135 -9.65 8.92 -8.11
CA VAL A 135 -9.67 7.48 -7.76
C VAL A 135 -8.25 6.89 -7.76
N GLY A 136 -7.46 7.18 -8.80
CA GLY A 136 -6.09 6.71 -8.89
C GLY A 136 -5.21 7.25 -7.77
N THR A 137 -5.35 8.54 -7.47
CA THR A 137 -4.60 9.23 -6.41
C THR A 137 -4.98 8.71 -5.02
N ALA A 138 -6.28 8.56 -4.72
CA ALA A 138 -6.74 8.00 -3.46
C ALA A 138 -6.22 6.57 -3.26
N SER A 139 -6.28 5.74 -4.30
CA SER A 139 -5.77 4.37 -4.27
C SER A 139 -4.27 4.32 -4.00
N ALA A 140 -3.48 5.21 -4.62
CA ALA A 140 -2.05 5.32 -4.38
C ALA A 140 -1.73 5.78 -2.94
N LEU A 141 -2.48 6.74 -2.39
CA LEU A 141 -2.31 7.23 -1.02
C LEU A 141 -2.63 6.15 0.02
N LEU A 142 -3.70 5.38 -0.19
CA LEU A 142 -4.07 4.25 0.67
C LEU A 142 -3.01 3.15 0.60
N ALA A 143 -2.53 2.81 -0.59
CA ALA A 143 -1.42 1.86 -0.74
C ALA A 143 -0.14 2.36 -0.05
N ALA A 144 0.18 3.65 -0.15
CA ALA A 144 1.32 4.25 0.56
C ALA A 144 1.15 4.21 2.09
N ASN A 145 -0.07 4.38 2.60
CA ASN A 145 -0.37 4.28 4.03
C ASN A 145 -0.16 2.86 4.58
N ASP A 146 -0.49 1.84 3.80
CA ASP A 146 -0.42 0.44 4.24
C ASP A 146 1.00 -0.13 4.15
N ASN A 147 1.79 0.33 3.18
CA ASN A 147 3.19 -0.09 3.02
C ASN A 147 4.16 0.66 3.95
N GLN A 148 3.64 1.57 4.77
CA GLN A 148 4.40 2.30 5.77
C GLN A 148 4.68 1.43 7.01
N ILE A 149 5.89 0.89 7.06
CA ILE A 149 6.37 0.00 8.14
C ILE A 149 7.39 0.64 9.09
N GLY A 150 7.74 1.91 8.86
CA GLY A 150 8.75 2.62 9.64
C GLY A 150 10.15 2.59 9.04
N VAL A 151 10.29 2.12 7.80
CA VAL A 151 11.54 2.14 7.06
C VAL A 151 11.27 2.75 5.68
N VAL A 152 12.02 3.79 5.31
CA VAL A 152 11.88 4.51 4.04
C VAL A 152 13.25 4.58 3.36
N GLY A 153 13.36 4.26 2.07
CA GLY A 153 14.63 4.30 1.36
C GLY A 153 14.50 4.52 -0.14
N SER A 154 15.60 4.93 -0.77
CA SER A 154 15.70 5.01 -2.23
C SER A 154 15.59 3.59 -2.81
N GLY A 155 14.69 3.40 -3.77
CA GLY A 155 14.42 2.08 -4.39
C GLY A 155 13.11 1.40 -3.97
N ILE A 156 12.37 1.95 -3.00
CA ILE A 156 10.97 1.56 -2.72
C ILE A 156 10.05 2.25 -3.76
N ALA A 157 10.23 1.91 -5.03
CA ALA A 157 9.35 2.38 -6.10
C ALA A 157 8.04 1.61 -6.06
N ASN A 158 6.90 2.33 -6.12
CA ASN A 158 5.52 1.87 -6.25
C ASN A 158 5.20 0.50 -5.58
N PRO A 159 4.36 0.43 -4.52
CA PRO A 159 4.16 -0.78 -3.73
C PRO A 159 3.78 -2.06 -4.49
N PHE A 160 3.33 -1.93 -5.74
CA PHE A 160 3.01 -3.04 -6.63
C PHE A 160 4.23 -3.64 -7.37
N LYS A 161 5.39 -2.97 -7.42
CA LYS A 161 6.53 -3.36 -8.28
C LYS A 161 7.92 -3.08 -7.69
N SER A 162 8.07 -2.90 -6.38
CA SER A 162 9.39 -2.65 -5.79
C SER A 162 10.32 -3.86 -5.94
N LYS A 163 11.59 -3.60 -6.26
CA LYS A 163 12.65 -4.62 -6.28
C LYS A 163 13.00 -5.06 -4.85
N HIS A 164 12.94 -4.12 -3.92
CA HIS A 164 13.20 -4.33 -2.50
C HIS A 164 11.98 -3.92 -1.67
N ILE A 165 11.60 -4.76 -0.71
CA ILE A 165 10.54 -4.50 0.25
C ILE A 165 11.14 -4.74 1.63
N VAL A 166 11.07 -3.76 2.52
CA VAL A 166 11.32 -4.02 3.94
C VAL A 166 9.97 -4.45 4.56
N ARG A 167 9.98 -5.27 5.61
CA ARG A 167 8.81 -5.58 6.44
C ARG A 167 9.21 -5.63 7.90
N LEU A 168 8.29 -5.31 8.81
CA LEU A 168 8.48 -5.64 10.22
C LEU A 168 8.32 -7.16 10.36
N ALA A 169 9.28 -7.84 10.99
CA ALA A 169 9.13 -9.24 11.32
C ALA A 169 7.94 -9.35 12.30
N ARG A 170 6.95 -10.16 11.94
CA ARG A 170 5.77 -10.35 12.78
C ARG A 170 6.24 -11.02 14.07
N ARG A 171 5.95 -10.42 15.23
CA ARG A 171 6.41 -10.90 16.55
C ARG A 171 5.82 -12.24 16.99
N ASP A 172 5.07 -12.94 16.12
CA ASP A 172 4.23 -14.07 16.46
C ASP A 172 4.49 -15.28 15.53
N ALA A 173 5.55 -16.02 15.83
CA ALA A 173 5.54 -17.48 15.76
C ALA A 173 6.56 -18.00 16.77
N PRO A 174 6.20 -18.90 17.70
CA PRO A 174 7.16 -19.51 18.61
C PRO A 174 8.31 -20.12 17.80
N ALA A 175 9.54 -19.88 18.26
CA ALA A 175 10.76 -20.42 17.70
C ALA A 175 10.73 -21.95 17.72
N GLY A 176 10.21 -22.56 16.66
CA GLY A 176 9.95 -23.99 16.60
C GLY A 176 9.73 -24.43 15.17
N GLY A 177 10.76 -24.32 14.35
CA GLY A 177 10.77 -24.88 12.99
C GLY A 177 11.52 -23.99 12.02
N SER A 178 12.60 -24.52 11.45
CA SER A 178 13.33 -24.00 10.30
C SER A 178 12.50 -24.03 9.00
N GLY A 179 11.25 -23.55 9.08
CA GLY A 179 10.33 -23.47 7.96
C GLY A 179 10.83 -22.46 6.93
N SER A 180 10.94 -22.93 5.68
CA SER A 180 11.32 -22.13 4.51
C SER A 180 10.68 -20.74 4.48
N PRO A 181 11.38 -19.71 3.97
CA PRO A 181 10.85 -18.35 3.88
C PRO A 181 9.50 -18.36 3.18
N GLY A 182 8.45 -17.95 3.90
CA GLY A 182 7.08 -17.98 3.43
C GLY A 182 6.95 -17.26 2.09
N ARG A 183 6.42 -17.97 1.10
CA ARG A 183 6.14 -17.43 -0.24
C ARG A 183 5.01 -16.41 -0.11
N LEU A 184 5.38 -15.13 -0.05
CA LEU A 184 4.42 -14.06 0.20
C LEU A 184 3.51 -13.86 -1.01
N GLY A 185 2.20 -13.99 -0.79
CA GLY A 185 1.19 -13.46 -1.68
C GLY A 185 1.35 -11.95 -1.86
N ASN A 186 0.81 -11.45 -2.97
CA ASN A 186 0.87 -10.06 -3.40
C ASN A 186 0.52 -9.11 -2.21
N PRO A 187 1.35 -8.10 -1.86
CA PRO A 187 1.13 -7.22 -0.71
C PRO A 187 -0.22 -6.47 -0.73
N GLY A 188 -0.89 -6.39 -1.87
CA GLY A 188 -2.23 -5.80 -2.02
C GLY A 188 -3.40 -6.75 -1.73
N ALA A 189 -3.15 -8.05 -1.50
CA ALA A 189 -4.20 -8.97 -1.06
C ALA A 189 -4.36 -8.83 0.46
N SER A 190 -5.14 -7.84 0.88
CA SER A 190 -5.65 -7.72 2.25
C SER A 190 -6.18 -9.11 2.71
N ARG A 191 -5.45 -9.77 3.60
CA ARG A 191 -5.96 -10.95 4.29
C ARG A 191 -7.01 -10.46 5.28
N ASN A 192 -8.27 -10.55 4.89
CA ASN A 192 -9.39 -10.46 5.82
C ASN A 192 -9.35 -11.73 6.71
N PRO A 193 -9.10 -11.64 8.03
CA PRO A 193 -9.11 -12.82 8.89
C PRO A 193 -10.56 -13.14 9.26
N GLY A 194 -11.34 -13.60 8.27
CA GLY A 194 -12.65 -14.18 8.49
C GLY A 194 -12.48 -15.59 9.03
N GLY A 195 -12.50 -15.74 10.35
CA GLY A 195 -12.54 -17.03 11.02
C GLY A 195 -13.86 -17.75 10.75
N SER A 196 -13.75 -19.03 10.38
CA SER A 196 -14.78 -20.03 10.61
C SER A 196 -14.09 -21.37 10.81
N GLY A 197 -13.73 -21.65 12.08
CA GLY A 197 -13.30 -22.98 12.48
C GLY A 197 -14.48 -23.97 12.40
N PRO A 198 -14.24 -25.23 12.03
CA PRO A 198 -15.28 -26.27 12.01
C PRO A 198 -15.67 -26.66 13.44
N ARG A 199 -16.98 -26.75 13.70
CA ARG A 199 -17.51 -27.39 14.93
C ARG A 199 -17.22 -28.89 14.87
N PRO A 200 -16.67 -29.52 15.93
CA PRO A 200 -16.64 -30.97 16.03
C PRO A 200 -18.07 -31.48 16.22
N ARG A 201 -18.48 -32.45 15.39
CA ARG A 201 -19.64 -33.30 15.66
C ARG A 201 -19.22 -34.37 16.65
N GLY A 202 -19.65 -34.21 17.90
CA GLY A 202 -19.71 -35.31 18.88
C GLY A 202 -21.02 -36.09 18.69
N ARG A 203 -20.91 -37.41 18.83
CA ARG A 203 -21.98 -38.41 18.70
C ARG A 203 -23.10 -38.22 19.73
#